data_AF-A0A6B3NWH2-F1
#
_entry.id   AF-A0A6B3NWH2-F1
#
_cell.length_a   1.000
_cell.length_b   1.000
_cell.length_c   1.000
_cell.angle_alpha   90.00
_cell.angle_beta   90.00
_cell.angle_gamma   90.00
#
_symmetry.space_group_name_H-M   'P 1'
#
loop_
_entity.id
_entity.type
_entity.pdbx_description
1 polymer ?
#
loop_
_entity_poly.entity_id
_entity_poly.type
_entity_poly.pdbx_seq_one_letter_code
_entity_poly.pdbx_strand_id
1 'polypeptide(L)'
;MFGRFGKDAGSLLGIDISPHGLRLLQRRRASGSPSAWAIAPLAAGVLHEGRVVDPEQLAHALRHALAHSGARGREAAVAVPAAAVLSKRLNVPAGLTQDALFAHLRVEAEA
;
A
#
# COMPACT_ATOMS: atom_id res chain seq x y z
N MET A 1 -29.07 10.92 5.68
CA MET A 1 -27.81 10.14 5.77
C MET A 1 -27.02 10.69 6.95
N PHE A 2 -27.17 10.10 8.15
CA PHE A 2 -26.60 10.64 9.38
C PHE A 2 -25.07 10.48 9.39
N GLY A 3 -24.36 11.61 9.40
CA GLY A 3 -22.90 11.69 9.40
C GLY A 3 -22.30 11.01 10.63
N ARG A 4 -21.22 10.25 10.40
CA ARG A 4 -20.42 9.60 11.44
C ARG A 4 -19.58 10.66 12.16
N PHE A 5 -20.14 11.26 13.20
CA PHE A 5 -19.37 11.98 14.21
C PHE A 5 -18.53 10.97 15.02
N GLY A 6 -17.25 11.28 15.25
CA GLY A 6 -16.50 10.76 16.41
C GLY A 6 -15.65 9.50 16.26
N LYS A 7 -15.36 9.01 15.05
CA LYS A 7 -14.35 7.95 14.85
C LYS A 7 -13.38 8.39 13.76
N ASP A 8 -12.09 8.13 13.95
CA ASP A 8 -11.08 8.16 12.89
C ASP A 8 -11.46 7.14 11.81
N ALA A 9 -12.53 7.41 11.08
CA ALA A 9 -13.04 6.57 10.03
C ALA A 9 -11.97 6.50 8.94
N GLY A 10 -11.28 5.36 8.84
CA GLY A 10 -10.54 5.00 7.64
C GLY A 10 -9.13 5.58 7.49
N SER A 11 -8.37 5.79 8.59
CA SER A 11 -6.92 5.95 8.42
C SER A 11 -6.28 4.57 8.23
N LEU A 12 -5.96 4.22 6.99
CA LEU A 12 -5.22 3.02 6.63
C LEU A 12 -3.84 3.02 7.31
N LEU A 13 -3.30 1.82 7.55
CA LEU A 13 -1.89 1.68 7.89
C LEU A 13 -1.05 1.91 6.64
N GLY A 14 -0.15 2.87 6.64
CA GLY A 14 0.89 2.96 5.61
C GLY A 14 1.98 1.96 5.94
N ILE A 15 2.25 1.02 5.03
CA ILE A 15 3.33 0.05 5.19
C ILE A 15 4.29 0.17 4.01
N ASP A 16 5.55 0.48 4.32
CA ASP A 16 6.66 0.47 3.39
C ASP A 16 7.48 -0.80 3.61
N ILE A 17 7.71 -1.55 2.53
CA ILE A 17 8.42 -2.83 2.53
C ILE A 17 9.65 -2.65 1.65
N SER A 18 10.82 -2.60 2.28
CA SER A 18 12.08 -2.36 1.60
C SER A 18 13.14 -3.39 2.01
N PRO A 19 14.22 -3.57 1.23
CA PRO A 19 15.34 -4.41 1.64
C PRO A 19 15.99 -3.99 2.97
N HIS A 20 15.81 -2.73 3.39
CA HIS A 20 16.35 -2.21 4.65
C HIS A 20 15.43 -2.43 5.85
N GLY A 21 14.26 -3.06 5.64
CA GLY A 21 13.29 -3.32 6.68
C GLY A 21 11.90 -2.84 6.32
N LEU A 22 11.00 -3.10 7.26
CA LEU A 22 9.59 -2.78 7.18
C LEU A 22 9.27 -1.59 8.08
N ARG A 23 8.52 -0.62 7.55
CA ARG A 23 8.05 0.55 8.29
C ARG A 23 6.53 0.58 8.25
N LEU A 24 5.92 0.73 9.42
CA LEU A 24 4.47 0.85 9.58
C LEU A 24 4.17 2.19 10.23
N LEU A 25 3.18 2.91 9.68
CA LEU A 25 2.75 4.20 10.18
C LEU A 25 1.22 4.34 10.10
N GLN A 26 0.62 4.89 11.15
CA GLN A 26 -0.74 5.41 11.12
C GLN A 26 -0.75 6.84 11.63
N ARG A 27 -1.53 7.71 10.98
CA ARG A 27 -1.67 9.12 11.38
C ARG A 27 -3.14 9.50 11.50
N ARG A 28 -3.48 10.31 12.50
CA ARG A 28 -4.80 10.96 12.59
C ARG A 28 -4.75 12.26 11.80
N ARG A 29 -5.78 12.54 10.99
CA ARG A 29 -5.81 13.75 10.15
C ARG A 29 -5.62 15.07 10.92
N ALA A 30 -6.06 15.10 12.18
CA ALA A 30 -6.01 16.29 13.02
C ALA A 30 -4.65 16.51 13.71
N SER A 31 -3.79 15.49 13.79
CA SER A 31 -2.49 15.59 14.46
C SER A 31 -1.35 15.40 13.45
N GLY A 32 -0.39 16.31 13.41
CA GLY A 32 0.86 16.11 12.65
C GLY A 32 1.67 14.90 13.14
N SER A 33 1.42 14.46 14.38
CA SER A 33 2.09 13.32 15.01
C SER A 33 1.47 11.97 14.61
N PRO A 34 2.29 10.91 14.48
CA PRO A 34 1.79 9.56 14.26
C PRO A 34 1.01 9.03 15.45
N SER A 35 -0.07 8.31 15.19
CA SER A 35 -0.89 7.64 16.21
C SER A 35 -0.47 6.19 16.48
N ALA A 36 0.23 5.58 15.54
CA ALA A 36 0.84 4.27 15.66
C ALA A 36 2.03 4.21 14.70
N TRP A 37 3.12 3.57 15.10
CA TRP A 37 4.26 3.34 14.22
C TRP A 37 5.13 2.19 14.71
N ALA A 38 5.76 1.47 13.79
CA ALA A 38 6.78 0.48 14.12
C ALA A 38 7.79 0.35 12.98
N ILE A 39 8.98 -0.11 13.33
CA ILE A 39 10.01 -0.53 12.38
C ILE A 39 10.38 -1.96 12.75
N ALA A 40 10.42 -2.85 11.77
CA ALA A 40 10.89 -4.21 11.96
C ALA A 40 12.00 -4.53 10.95
N PRO A 41 13.10 -5.18 11.38
CA PRO A 41 14.10 -5.65 10.45
C PRO A 41 13.50 -6.71 9.53
N LEU A 42 14.01 -6.77 8.31
CA LEU A 42 13.68 -7.82 7.35
C LEU A 42 14.93 -8.67 7.11
N ALA A 43 14.79 -9.99 7.17
CA ALA A 43 15.92 -10.88 6.95
C ALA A 43 16.39 -10.81 5.49
N ALA A 44 17.69 -11.08 5.29
CA ALA A 44 18.25 -11.17 3.95
C ALA A 44 17.56 -12.29 3.15
N GLY A 45 17.27 -12.04 1.88
CA GLY A 45 16.63 -13.02 1.00
C GLY A 45 15.09 -13.00 1.01
N VAL A 46 14.44 -12.31 1.97
CA VAL A 46 12.97 -12.16 1.95
C VAL A 46 12.49 -11.39 0.72
N LEU A 47 13.27 -10.38 0.32
CA LEU A 47 13.05 -9.61 -0.90
C LEU A 47 14.21 -9.83 -1.85
N HIS A 48 13.89 -10.00 -3.13
CA HIS A 48 14.87 -10.04 -4.21
C HIS A 48 14.36 -9.21 -5.38
N GLU A 49 15.12 -8.18 -5.76
CA GLU A 49 14.77 -7.26 -6.86
C GLU A 49 13.34 -6.70 -6.76
N GLY A 50 12.91 -6.33 -5.55
CA GLY A 50 11.56 -5.79 -5.31
C GLY A 50 10.43 -6.82 -5.31
N ARG A 51 10.75 -8.11 -5.48
CA ARG A 51 9.79 -9.22 -5.35
C ARG A 51 9.91 -9.88 -3.99
N VAL A 52 8.78 -10.38 -3.48
CA VAL A 52 8.73 -11.19 -2.26
C VAL A 52 9.11 -12.62 -2.62
N VAL A 53 10.21 -13.11 -2.05
CA VAL A 53 10.71 -14.49 -2.24
C VAL A 53 10.27 -15.38 -1.09
N ASP A 54 10.29 -14.87 0.14
CA ASP A 54 9.80 -15.58 1.33
C ASP A 54 8.59 -14.85 1.94
N PRO A 55 7.36 -15.20 1.52
CA PRO A 55 6.15 -14.56 2.04
C PRO A 55 5.87 -14.90 3.51
N GLU A 56 6.32 -16.05 4.01
CA GLU A 56 6.09 -16.46 5.40
C GLU A 56 6.94 -15.64 6.37
N GLN A 57 8.21 -15.43 6.03
CA GLN A 57 9.10 -14.60 6.81
C GLN A 57 8.70 -13.11 6.74
N LEU A 58 8.22 -12.63 5.59
CA LEU A 58 7.61 -11.30 5.48
C LEU A 58 6.37 -11.18 6.37
N ALA A 59 5.49 -12.19 6.36
CA ALA A 59 4.30 -12.21 7.21
C ALA A 59 4.66 -12.20 8.71
N HIS A 60 5.73 -12.89 9.11
CA HIS A 60 6.24 -12.82 10.48
C HIS A 60 6.69 -11.40 10.86
N ALA A 61 7.48 -10.74 10.00
CA ALA A 61 7.92 -9.36 10.22
C ALA A 61 6.75 -8.37 10.29
N LEU A 62 5.74 -8.53 9.43
CA LEU A 62 4.48 -7.76 9.45
C LEU A 62 3.72 -7.94 10.76
N ARG A 63 3.54 -9.18 11.23
CA ARG A 63 2.88 -9.49 12.51
C ARG A 63 3.63 -8.87 13.68
N HIS A 64 4.96 -8.97 13.68
CA HIS A 64 5.81 -8.37 14.70
C HIS A 64 5.67 -6.84 14.71
N ALA A 65 5.77 -6.17 13.55
CA ALA A 65 5.60 -4.72 13.45
C ALA A 65 4.21 -4.28 13.91
N LEU A 66 3.16 -4.98 13.49
CA LEU A 66 1.78 -4.66 13.87
C LEU A 66 1.59 -4.75 15.39
N ALA A 67 2.09 -5.81 16.03
CA ALA A 67 2.01 -6.01 17.48
C ALA A 67 2.71 -4.89 18.27
N HIS A 68 3.83 -4.37 17.77
CA HIS A 68 4.63 -3.34 18.45
C HIS A 68 4.23 -1.90 18.06
N SER A 69 3.37 -1.72 17.06
CA SER A 69 3.03 -0.40 16.53
C SER A 69 2.04 0.41 17.35
N GLY A 70 1.23 -0.26 18.19
CA GLY A 70 0.03 0.33 18.81
C GLY A 70 -1.16 0.50 17.85
N ALA A 71 -1.05 0.06 16.59
CA ALA A 71 -2.12 0.15 15.61
C ALA A 71 -3.29 -0.80 15.91
N ARG A 72 -4.52 -0.28 15.76
CA ARG A 72 -5.76 -1.08 15.87
C ARG A 72 -6.35 -1.45 14.51
N GLY A 73 -5.94 -0.74 13.45
CA GLY A 73 -6.37 -1.03 12.08
C GLY A 73 -5.82 -2.35 11.55
N ARG A 74 -6.46 -2.87 10.50
CA ARG A 74 -6.01 -4.05 9.73
C ARG A 74 -5.97 -3.82 8.23
N GLU A 75 -6.59 -2.74 7.77
CA GLU A 75 -6.49 -2.31 6.38
C GLU A 75 -5.22 -1.47 6.19
N ALA A 76 -4.50 -1.73 5.11
CA ALA A 76 -3.22 -1.11 4.81
C ALA A 76 -3.16 -0.58 3.39
N ALA A 77 -2.43 0.52 3.21
CA ALA A 77 -1.92 0.98 1.94
C ALA A 77 -0.44 0.59 1.84
N VAL A 78 -0.08 -0.04 0.73
CA VAL A 78 1.30 -0.48 0.43
C VAL A 78 1.75 0.10 -0.91
N ALA A 79 3.06 0.21 -1.09
CA ALA A 79 3.67 0.60 -2.36
C ALA A 79 4.21 -0.62 -3.11
N VAL A 80 4.25 -0.52 -4.44
CA VAL A 80 5.00 -1.44 -5.31
C VAL A 80 6.29 -0.76 -5.79
N PRO A 81 7.36 -1.52 -6.07
CA PRO A 81 8.60 -0.94 -6.59
C PRO A 81 8.36 -0.19 -7.91
N ALA A 82 8.99 0.98 -8.07
CA ALA A 82 8.88 1.77 -9.30
C ALA A 82 9.33 0.99 -10.55
N ALA A 83 10.34 0.12 -10.41
CA ALA A 83 10.82 -0.74 -11.49
C ALA A 83 9.79 -1.77 -11.98
N ALA A 84 8.75 -2.06 -11.19
CA ALA A 84 7.65 -2.95 -11.55
C ALA A 84 6.46 -2.21 -12.18
N VAL A 85 6.53 -0.88 -12.34
CA VAL A 85 5.43 -0.04 -12.82
C VAL A 85 5.76 0.60 -14.15
N LEU A 86 4.92 0.34 -15.15
CA LEU A 86 4.92 1.08 -16.41
C LEU A 86 3.87 2.20 -16.37
N SER A 87 4.30 3.44 -16.59
CA SER A 87 3.41 4.61 -16.65
C SER A 87 3.42 5.20 -18.06
N LYS A 88 2.32 5.03 -18.79
CA LYS A 88 2.12 5.54 -20.16
C LYS A 88 0.95 6.53 -20.18
N ARG A 89 1.13 7.67 -20.84
CA ARG A 89 0.00 8.59 -21.14
C ARG A 89 -0.58 8.19 -22.50
N LEU A 90 -1.91 8.09 -22.55
CA LEU A 90 -2.65 7.69 -23.74
C LEU A 90 -3.63 8.79 -24.12
N ASN A 91 -3.80 9.02 -25.42
CA ASN A 91 -4.87 9.85 -25.94
C ASN A 91 -6.04 8.95 -26.29
N VAL A 92 -7.20 9.20 -25.70
CA VAL A 92 -8.42 8.42 -25.94
C VAL A 92 -9.53 9.31 -26.50
N PRO A 93 -10.43 8.78 -27.34
CA PRO A 93 -11.60 9.51 -27.78
C PRO A 93 -12.43 10.04 -26.60
N ALA A 94 -12.92 11.27 -26.72
CA ALA A 94 -13.82 11.86 -25.73
C ALA A 94 -15.21 11.18 -25.78
N GLY A 95 -15.93 11.17 -24.67
CA GLY A 95 -17.31 10.68 -24.59
C GLY A 95 -17.47 9.16 -24.57
N LEU A 96 -16.38 8.41 -24.45
CA LEU A 96 -16.45 6.96 -24.24
C LEU A 96 -17.19 6.64 -22.93
N THR A 97 -17.97 5.55 -22.95
CA THR A 97 -18.47 4.93 -21.72
C THR A 97 -17.31 4.31 -20.95
N GLN A 98 -17.51 4.05 -19.66
CA GLN A 98 -16.47 3.44 -18.81
C GLN A 98 -16.01 2.08 -19.36
N ASP A 99 -16.96 1.26 -19.84
CA ASP A 99 -16.66 -0.07 -20.40
C ASP A 99 -15.86 0.04 -21.71
N ALA A 100 -16.22 0.98 -22.59
CA ALA A 100 -15.50 1.22 -23.83
C ALA A 100 -14.07 1.74 -23.58
N LEU A 101 -13.90 2.62 -22.59
CA LEU A 101 -12.58 3.08 -22.14
C LEU A 101 -11.74 1.90 -21.60
N PHE A 102 -12.30 1.04 -20.75
CA PHE A 102 -11.59 -0.12 -20.23
C PHE A 102 -11.18 -1.10 -21.34
N ALA A 103 -12.05 -1.34 -22.32
CA ALA A 103 -11.72 -2.17 -23.47
C ALA A 103 -10.53 -1.59 -24.27
N HIS A 104 -10.52 -0.28 -24.49
CA HIS A 104 -9.41 0.41 -25.17
C HIS A 104 -8.10 0.33 -24.36
N LEU A 105 -8.15 0.60 -23.05
CA LEU A 105 -6.98 0.53 -22.18
C LEU A 105 -6.38 -0.88 -22.10
N ARG A 106 -7.20 -1.93 -22.19
CA ARG A 106 -6.71 -3.31 -22.23
C ARG A 106 -5.88 -3.60 -23.48
N VAL A 107 -6.37 -3.19 -24.65
CA VAL A 107 -5.64 -3.35 -25.92
C VAL A 107 -4.31 -2.59 -25.86
N GLU A 108 -4.31 -1.36 -25.34
CA GLU A 108 -3.10 -0.54 -25.19
C GLU A 108 -2.10 -1.07 -24.15
N ALA A 109 -2.54 -1.87 -23.18
CA ALA A 109 -1.69 -2.47 -22.16
C ALA A 109 -1.05 -3.79 -22.61
N GLU A 110 -1.68 -4.49 -23.56
CA GLU A 110 -1.17 -5.73 -24.16
C GLU A 110 -0.19 -5.46 -25.33
N ALA A 111 -0.14 -4.22 -25.83
CA ALA A 111 0.73 -3.76 -26.93
C ALA A 111 2.03 -3.13 -26.43
#